data_AF-A0A453IN10-F1
#
_entry.id   AF-A0A453IN10-F1
#
_cell.length_a   1.000
_cell.length_b   1.000
_cell.length_c   1.000
_cell.angle_alpha   90.00
_cell.angle_beta   90.00
_cell.angle_gamma   90.00
#
_symmetry.space_group_name_H-M   'P 1'
#
loop_
_entity.id
_entity.type
_entity.pdbx_description
1 polymer ?
#
loop_
_entity_poly.entity_id
_entity_poly.type
_entity_poly.pdbx_seq_one_letter_code
_entity_poly.pdbx_strand_id
1 'polypeptide(L)'
;DVSGVCMQNVPVEFQNAHGYAERSKVELRMRGKSWFVNLKHSPRSRGRPRASLRYGWHQFCVDNGLGVGDTCFFRALGEGSAGEVHLLKVEVRKRDGSFLV
;
A
#
# COMPACT_ATOMS: atom_id res chain seq x y z
N ASP A 1 7.87 -19.49 0.82
CA ASP A 1 8.89 -18.69 0.14
C ASP A 1 8.16 -17.63 -0.67
N VAL A 2 8.35 -16.34 -0.33
CA VAL A 2 7.76 -15.21 -1.07
C VAL A 2 8.75 -14.83 -2.18
N SER A 3 9.15 -15.81 -2.99
CA SER A 3 10.06 -15.64 -4.11
C SER A 3 9.29 -15.15 -5.32
N GLY A 4 9.20 -13.82 -5.44
CA GLY A 4 8.56 -13.21 -6.60
C GLY A 4 8.11 -11.78 -6.34
N VAL A 5 9.08 -10.88 -6.14
CA VAL A 5 8.89 -9.43 -6.06
C VAL A 5 8.03 -8.98 -4.86
N CYS A 6 8.66 -8.38 -3.86
CA CYS A 6 8.01 -7.79 -2.69
C CYS A 6 7.27 -6.48 -3.01
N MET A 7 6.45 -6.46 -4.06
CA MET A 7 5.61 -5.32 -4.40
C MET A 7 4.13 -5.70 -4.43
N GLN A 8 3.29 -4.79 -3.98
CA GLN A 8 1.83 -4.92 -4.06
C GLN A 8 1.30 -3.97 -5.15
N ASN A 9 0.72 -4.54 -6.20
CA ASN A 9 0.07 -3.75 -7.25
C ASN A 9 -1.14 -3.00 -6.69
N VAL A 10 -1.33 -1.76 -7.15
CA VAL A 10 -2.49 -0.94 -6.80
C VAL A 10 -3.58 -1.09 -7.87
N PRO A 11 -4.86 -1.27 -7.50
CA PRO A 11 -5.97 -1.26 -8.45
C PRO A 11 -6.02 0.04 -9.26
N VAL A 12 -6.39 -0.04 -10.55
CA VAL A 12 -6.36 1.10 -11.50
C VAL A 12 -7.18 2.27 -10.99
N GLU A 13 -8.40 1.95 -10.58
CA GLU A 13 -9.40 2.92 -10.19
C GLU A 13 -8.93 3.66 -8.95
N PHE A 14 -8.34 2.93 -7.99
CA PHE A 14 -7.78 3.51 -6.78
C PHE A 14 -6.55 4.40 -7.07
N GLN A 15 -5.59 3.94 -7.88
CA GLN A 15 -4.42 4.76 -8.21
C GLN A 15 -4.81 6.04 -8.96
N ASN A 16 -5.85 6.00 -9.79
CA ASN A 16 -6.33 7.14 -10.55
C ASN A 16 -7.08 8.13 -9.66
N ALA A 17 -7.97 7.63 -8.79
CA ALA A 17 -8.72 8.45 -7.84
C ALA A 17 -7.83 9.24 -6.87
N HIS A 18 -6.62 8.73 -6.59
CA HIS A 18 -5.69 9.32 -5.63
C HIS A 18 -4.42 9.92 -6.24
N GLY A 19 -4.34 10.05 -7.57
CA GLY A 19 -3.22 10.73 -8.25
C GLY A 19 -1.87 10.02 -8.08
N TYR A 20 -1.85 8.69 -8.09
CA TYR A 20 -0.63 7.92 -7.85
C TYR A 20 0.35 7.96 -9.03
N ALA A 21 -0.02 8.55 -10.17
CA ALA A 21 0.93 8.81 -11.26
C ALA A 21 1.91 9.94 -10.89
N GLU A 22 1.46 10.90 -10.08
CA GLU A 22 2.24 12.06 -9.66
C GLU A 22 2.84 11.91 -8.26
N ARG A 23 2.40 10.92 -7.47
CA ARG A 23 2.90 10.67 -6.10
C ARG A 23 4.04 9.65 -6.07
N SER A 24 5.00 9.86 -5.17
CA SER A 24 6.16 8.98 -4.99
C SER A 24 6.06 8.06 -3.76
N LYS A 25 5.22 8.38 -2.77
CA LYS A 25 5.08 7.63 -1.51
C LYS A 25 3.70 7.74 -0.89
N VAL A 26 3.38 6.77 -0.05
CA VAL A 26 2.19 6.75 0.83
C VAL A 26 2.64 6.49 2.27
N GLU A 27 1.82 6.87 3.24
CA GLU A 27 1.98 6.46 4.64
C GLU A 27 0.90 5.45 4.99
N LEU A 28 1.30 4.23 5.35
CA LEU A 28 0.39 3.21 5.87
C LEU A 28 0.28 3.37 7.38
N ARG A 29 -0.94 3.44 7.91
CA ARG A 29 -1.22 3.51 9.35
C ARG A 29 -1.97 2.28 9.81
N MET A 30 -1.42 1.57 10.78
CA MET A 30 -2.02 0.37 11.36
C MET A 30 -1.62 0.27 12.83
N ARG A 31 -2.60 0.02 13.72
CA ARG A 31 -2.36 -0.25 15.15
C ARG A 31 -1.50 0.84 15.85
N GLY A 32 -1.76 2.10 15.52
CA GLY A 32 -1.04 3.26 16.08
C GLY A 32 0.37 3.48 15.55
N LYS A 33 0.83 2.67 14.58
CA LYS A 33 2.14 2.78 13.94
C LYS A 33 2.00 3.24 12.48
N SER A 34 3.09 3.80 11.95
CA SER A 34 3.17 4.31 10.58
C SER A 34 4.35 3.71 9.82
N TRP A 35 4.15 3.44 8.53
CA TRP A 35 5.17 2.98 7.60
C TRP A 35 5.12 3.80 6.31
N PHE A 36 6.23 4.42 5.93
CA PHE A 36 6.34 5.04 4.61
C PHE A 36 6.63 3.98 3.56
N VAL A 37 5.85 3.99 2.49
CA VAL A 37 5.98 3.04 1.38
C VAL A 37 6.05 3.79 0.07
N ASN A 38 7.12 3.57 -0.70
CA ASN A 38 7.29 4.23 -1.99
C ASN A 38 6.50 3.51 -3.08
N LEU A 39 5.94 4.32 -3.97
CA LEU A 39 5.29 3.88 -5.18
C LEU A 39 6.34 3.66 -6.27
N LYS A 40 6.34 2.48 -6.87
CA LYS A 40 7.06 2.24 -8.13
C LYS A 40 6.08 2.39 -9.29
N HIS A 41 6.42 3.26 -10.22
CA HIS A 41 5.73 3.43 -11.49
C HIS A 41 6.31 2.50 -12.55
N SER A 42 5.46 1.66 -13.12
CA SER A 42 5.79 0.88 -14.30
C SER A 42 5.25 1.62 -15.53
N PRO A 43 6.12 2.02 -16.48
CA PRO A 43 5.70 2.69 -17.71
C PRO A 43 4.70 1.83 -18.49
N ARG A 44 3.84 2.49 -19.26
CA ARG A 44 2.86 1.81 -20.11
C ARG A 44 2.85 2.48 -21.49
N SER A 45 2.71 1.67 -22.54
CA SER A 45 2.67 2.16 -23.93
C SER A 45 1.47 3.05 -24.22
N ARG A 46 0.36 2.87 -23.49
CA ARG A 46 -0.84 3.72 -23.52
C ARG A 46 -1.43 3.88 -22.12
N GLY A 47 -1.85 5.11 -21.79
CA GLY A 47 -2.47 5.47 -20.52
C GLY A 47 -1.47 5.84 -19.42
N ARG A 48 -1.98 6.08 -18.20
CA ARG A 48 -1.16 6.45 -17.04
C ARG A 48 -0.26 5.29 -16.59
N PRO A 49 0.92 5.56 -16.02
CA PRO A 49 1.78 4.53 -15.42
C PRO A 49 1.04 3.71 -14.35
N ARG A 50 1.42 2.45 -14.19
CA ARG A 50 0.89 1.60 -13.11
C ARG A 50 1.70 1.80 -11.84
N ALA A 51 1.02 2.04 -10.73
CA ALA A 51 1.64 2.18 -9.42
C ALA A 51 1.62 0.85 -8.65
N SER A 52 2.70 0.60 -7.92
CA SER A 52 2.82 -0.54 -6.99
C SER A 52 3.52 -0.07 -5.71
N LEU A 53 3.07 -0.56 -4.56
CA LEU A 53 3.76 -0.38 -3.27
C LEU A 53 5.00 -1.28 -3.27
N ARG A 54 6.21 -0.72 -3.14
CA ARG A 54 7.45 -1.52 -3.24
C ARG A 54 8.39 -1.31 -2.07
N TYR A 55 9.09 -0.18 -2.02
CA TYR A 55 10.09 0.06 -0.98
C TYR A 55 9.36 0.39 0.33
N GLY A 56 9.59 -0.40 1.38
CA GLY A 56 8.84 -0.31 2.65
C GLY A 56 7.65 -1.29 2.75
N TRP A 57 7.14 -1.83 1.63
CA TRP A 57 6.03 -2.79 1.66
C TRP A 57 6.43 -4.09 2.37
N HIS A 58 7.62 -4.63 2.06
CA HIS A 58 8.11 -5.84 2.72
C HIS A 58 8.25 -5.65 4.24
N GLN A 59 8.81 -4.51 4.67
CA GLN A 59 8.98 -4.20 6.10
C GLN A 59 7.62 -4.10 6.80
N PHE A 60 6.64 -3.44 6.18
CA PHE A 60 5.27 -3.39 6.68
C PHE A 60 4.69 -4.80 6.89
N CYS A 61 4.90 -5.71 5.94
CA CYS A 61 4.45 -7.10 6.07
C CYS A 61 5.15 -7.84 7.21
N VAL A 62 6.48 -7.71 7.33
CA VAL A 62 7.27 -8.37 8.38
C VAL A 62 6.86 -7.87 9.76
N ASP A 63 6.79 -6.56 9.95
CA ASP A 63 6.47 -5.94 11.24
C ASP A 63 5.06 -6.30 11.75
N ASN A 64 4.14 -6.62 10.83
CA ASN A 64 2.75 -6.97 11.15
C ASN A 64 2.46 -8.48 10.99
N GLY A 65 3.47 -9.31 10.73
CA GLY A 65 3.30 -10.76 10.59
C GLY A 65 2.33 -11.15 9.47
N LEU A 66 2.36 -10.41 8.36
CA LEU A 66 1.51 -10.64 7.19
C LEU A 66 2.08 -11.77 6.34
N GLY A 67 1.20 -12.69 5.95
CA GLY A 67 1.52 -13.81 5.09
C GLY A 67 0.55 -13.95 3.93
N VAL A 68 0.86 -14.87 3.02
CA VAL A 68 -0.03 -15.22 1.91
C VAL A 68 -1.39 -15.64 2.46
N GLY A 69 -2.47 -15.14 1.86
CA GLY A 69 -3.84 -15.43 2.29
C GLY A 69 -4.42 -14.46 3.32
N ASP A 70 -3.60 -13.57 3.89
CA ASP A 70 -4.12 -12.42 4.65
C ASP A 70 -4.68 -11.37 3.68
N THR A 71 -5.73 -10.67 4.10
CA THR A 71 -6.38 -9.61 3.33
C THR A 71 -6.12 -8.26 3.99
N CYS A 72 -5.50 -7.32 3.27
CA CYS A 72 -5.33 -5.94 3.71
C CYS A 72 -6.43 -5.05 3.11
N PHE A 73 -7.15 -4.33 3.95
CA PHE A 73 -8.13 -3.32 3.56
C PHE A 73 -7.51 -1.94 3.73
N PHE A 74 -7.45 -1.17 2.65
CA PHE A 74 -6.89 0.18 2.64
C PHE A 74 -8.01 1.21 2.59
N ARG A 75 -7.99 2.16 3.52
CA ARG A 75 -8.91 3.31 3.54
C ARG A 75 -8.09 4.60 3.44
N ALA A 76 -8.36 5.40 2.42
CA ALA A 76 -7.81 6.74 2.31
C ALA A 76 -8.37 7.62 3.44
N LEU A 77 -7.48 8.22 4.24
CA LEU A 77 -7.85 9.16 5.31
C LEU A 77 -7.73 10.63 4.89
N GLY A 78 -7.27 10.90 3.66
CA GLY A 78 -7.01 12.24 3.12
C GLY A 78 -5.53 12.51 2.88
N GLU A 79 -5.21 13.74 2.50
CA GLU A 79 -3.83 14.22 2.43
C GLU A 79 -3.32 14.46 3.85
N GLY A 80 -2.13 13.95 4.17
CA GLY A 80 -1.53 14.21 5.47
C GLY A 80 -1.27 15.71 5.68
N SER A 81 -0.95 16.12 6.90
CA SER A 81 -0.68 17.51 7.29
C SER A 81 0.38 18.25 6.47
N ALA A 82 1.12 17.53 5.60
CA ALA A 82 2.09 18.09 4.66
C ALA A 82 1.62 18.15 3.19
N GLY A 83 0.37 17.80 2.84
CA GLY A 83 -0.19 17.81 1.48
C GLY A 83 0.44 16.81 0.49
N GLU A 84 1.67 16.40 0.73
CA GLU A 84 2.50 15.63 -0.20
C GLU A 84 2.27 14.12 -0.07
N VAL A 85 1.85 13.64 1.10
CA VAL A 85 1.72 12.20 1.41
C VAL A 85 0.27 11.79 1.57
N HIS A 86 -0.14 10.80 0.78
CA HIS A 86 -1.46 10.18 0.90
C HIS A 86 -1.48 9.19 2.06
N LEU A 87 -2.40 9.38 3.01
CA LEU A 87 -2.51 8.56 4.21
C LEU A 87 -3.50 7.41 4.00
N LEU A 88 -3.04 6.17 4.22
CA LEU A 88 -3.88 4.98 4.15
C LEU A 88 -3.98 4.32 5.53
N LYS A 89 -5.17 4.25 6.10
CA LYS A 89 -5.45 3.34 7.21
C LYS A 89 -5.49 1.91 6.66
N VAL A 90 -4.83 0.98 7.33
CA VAL A 90 -4.84 -0.43 6.99
C VAL A 90 -5.51 -1.24 8.10
N GLU A 91 -6.46 -2.08 7.70
CA GLU A 91 -7.07 -3.10 8.54
C GLU A 91 -6.75 -4.46 7.92
N VAL A 92 -6.40 -5.46 8.73
CA VAL A 92 -6.00 -6.78 8.22
C VAL A 92 -6.92 -7.86 8.76
N ARG A 93 -7.43 -8.67 7.84
CA ARG A 93 -8.09 -9.93 8.15
C ARG A 93 -7.11 -11.07 7.85
N LYS A 94 -6.80 -11.86 8.87
CA LYS A 94 -5.98 -13.06 8.75
C LYS A 94 -6.71 -14.14 7.97
N ARG A 95 -5.95 -15.10 7.46
CA ARG A 95 -6.49 -16.25 6.72
C ARG A 95 -7.56 -17.03 7.50
N ASP A 96 -7.43 -17.13 8.82
CA ASP A 96 -8.39 -17.80 9.70
C ASP A 96 -9.69 -17.00 9.95
N GLY A 97 -9.80 -15.82 9.35
CA GLY A 97 -10.94 -14.92 9.50
C GLY A 97 -10.82 -13.93 10.66
N SER A 98 -9.83 -14.08 11.54
CA SER A 98 -9.60 -13.14 12.64
C SER A 98 -9.09 -11.79 12.11
N PHE A 99 -9.40 -10.71 12.84
CA PHE A 99 -8.85 -9.40 12.55
C PHE A 99 -7.61 -9.15 13.40
N LEU A 100 -6.57 -8.59 12.79
CA LEU A 100 -5.44 -8.05 13.54
C LEU A 100 -5.87 -6.74 14.20
N VAL A 101 -6.02 -6.78 15.53
CA VAL A 101 -6.37 -5.63 16.38
C VAL A 101 -5.13 -4.94 16.93
#